data_AF-A0A832WXG0-F1
#
_entry.id   AF-A0A832WXG0-F1
#
_cell.length_a   1.000
_cell.length_b   1.000
_cell.length_c   1.000
_cell.angle_alpha   90.00
_cell.angle_beta   90.00
_cell.angle_gamma   90.00
#
_symmetry.space_group_name_H-M   'P 1'
#
loop_
_entity.id
_entity.type
_entity.pdbx_description
1 polymer ?
#
loop_
_entity_poly.entity_id
_entity_poly.type
_entity_poly.pdbx_seq_one_letter_code
_entity_poly.pdbx_strand_id
1 'polypeptide(L)' 'ALKIIIDKYTREAGVRQLKKQLAKTARFVSEKIVSGTADLPYMVKPDMLKEVLGKELIRQEEARK' A
#
# COMPACT_ATOMS: atom_id res chain seq x y z
N ALA A 1 -4.43 -2.95 6.69
CA ALA A 1 -3.74 -2.34 5.53
C ALA A 1 -4.43 -2.70 4.21
N LEU A 2 -4.65 -3.99 3.90
CA LEU A 2 -5.20 -4.45 2.61
C LEU A 2 -6.47 -3.71 2.14
N LYS A 3 -7.47 -3.55 3.01
CA LYS A 3 -8.70 -2.82 2.67
C LYS A 3 -8.44 -1.38 2.21
N ILE A 4 -7.52 -0.67 2.86
CA ILE A 4 -7.14 0.70 2.49
C ILE A 4 -6.41 0.74 1.15
N ILE A 5 -5.58 -0.27 0.86
CA ILE A 5 -4.94 -0.40 -0.46
C ILE A 5 -6.01 -0.53 -1.55
N ILE A 6 -7.02 -1.37 -1.33
CA ILE A 6 -8.14 -1.54 -2.25
C ILE A 6 -8.90 -0.21 -2.42
N ASP A 7 -9.37 0.37 -1.31
CA ASP A 7 -10.29 1.51 -1.34
C ASP A 7 -9.63 2.80 -1.83
N LYS A 8 -8.33 3.01 -1.56
CA LYS A 8 -7.65 4.30 -1.79
C LYS A 8 -6.53 4.28 -2.83
N TYR A 9 -5.99 3.11 -3.15
CA TYR A 9 -4.84 2.94 -4.04
C TYR A 9 -5.15 2.09 -5.28
N THR A 10 -6.41 1.71 -5.48
CA THR A 10 -6.87 1.02 -6.68
C THR A 10 -8.22 1.57 -7.14
N ARG A 11 -8.44 1.62 -8.47
CA ARG A 11 -9.74 1.92 -9.08
C ARG A 11 -9.92 1.00 -10.27
N GLU A 12 -10.47 -0.18 -10.02
CA GLU A 12 -10.68 -1.21 -11.04
C GLU A 12 -11.80 -2.17 -10.64
N ALA A 13 -12.38 -2.86 -11.62
CA ALA A 13 -13.30 -3.97 -11.39
C ALA A 13 -12.57 -5.30 -11.15
N GLY A 14 -11.32 -5.41 -11.63
CA GLY A 14 -10.44 -6.56 -11.42
C GLY A 14 -9.44 -6.32 -10.30
N VAL A 15 -8.25 -6.93 -10.42
CA VAL A 15 -7.20 -6.86 -9.38
C VAL A 15 -5.80 -6.57 -9.95
N ARG A 16 -5.71 -6.01 -11.16
CA ARG A 16 -4.42 -5.74 -11.82
C ARG A 16 -3.66 -4.64 -11.10
N GLN A 17 -4.33 -3.55 -10.75
CA GLN A 17 -3.76 -2.47 -9.93
C GLN A 17 -3.48 -2.96 -8.51
N LEU A 18 -4.39 -3.72 -7.89
CA LEU A 18 -4.18 -4.29 -6.56
C LEU A 18 -2.91 -5.15 -6.52
N LYS A 19 -2.73 -6.05 -7.48
CA LYS A 19 -1.51 -6.85 -7.64
C LYS A 19 -0.26 -5.95 -7.73
N LYS A 20 -0.34 -4.84 -8.48
CA LYS A 20 0.77 -3.88 -8.59
C LYS A 20 1.09 -3.21 -7.26
N GLN A 21 0.09 -2.80 -6.47
CA GLN A 21 0.31 -2.20 -5.14
C GLN A 21 0.87 -3.21 -4.13
N LEU A 22 0.40 -4.45 -4.16
CA LEU A 22 0.95 -5.52 -3.32
C LEU A 22 2.39 -5.84 -3.68
N ALA A 23 2.74 -5.87 -4.97
CA ALA A 23 4.13 -6.07 -5.41
C ALA A 23 5.05 -4.91 -4.95
N LYS A 24 4.57 -3.66 -5.00
CA LYS A 24 5.33 -2.50 -4.49
C LYS A 24 5.54 -2.61 -2.98
N THR A 25 4.50 -2.99 -2.24
CA THR A 25 4.58 -3.23 -0.78
C THR A 25 5.58 -4.33 -0.45
N ALA A 26 5.54 -5.46 -1.17
CA ALA A 26 6.47 -6.56 -0.96
C ALA A 26 7.92 -6.13 -1.18
N ARG A 27 8.22 -5.39 -2.26
CA ARG A 27 9.58 -4.88 -2.53
C ARG A 27 10.10 -3.98 -1.42
N PHE A 28 9.26 -3.08 -0.92
CA PHE A 28 9.61 -2.20 0.20
C PHE A 28 9.95 -2.99 1.47
N VAL A 29 9.15 -4.01 1.79
CA VAL A 29 9.42 -4.90 2.93
C VAL A 29 10.72 -5.68 2.70
N SER A 30 10.92 -6.24 1.50
CA SER A 30 12.13 -6.97 1.15
C SER A 30 13.39 -6.12 1.30
N GLU A 31 13.36 -4.85 0.88
CA GLU A 31 14.47 -3.92 1.05
C GLU A 31 14.83 -3.72 2.53
N LYS A 32 13.83 -3.54 3.41
CA LYS A 32 14.06 -3.37 4.85
C LYS A 32 14.62 -4.61 5.51
N ILE A 33 14.09 -5.79 5.15
CA ILE A 33 14.58 -7.07 5.66
C ILE A 33 16.04 -7.29 5.22
N VAL A 34 16.36 -7.10 3.94
CA VAL A 34 17.71 -7.34 3.40
C VAL A 34 18.72 -6.32 3.91
N SER A 35 18.30 -5.08 4.17
CA SER A 35 19.16 -4.05 4.78
C SER A 35 19.40 -4.24 6.29
N GLY A 36 18.74 -5.22 6.93
CA GLY A 36 18.85 -5.44 8.37
C GLY A 36 18.25 -4.33 9.22
N THR A 37 17.39 -3.49 8.62
CA THR A 37 16.77 -2.32 9.27
C THR A 37 15.40 -2.63 9.88
N ALA A 38 14.98 -3.89 9.85
CA ALA A 38 13.67 -4.34 10.27
C ALA A 38 13.74 -5.62 11.10
N ASP A 39 13.06 -5.60 12.24
CA ASP A 39 12.79 -6.80 13.03
C ASP A 39 11.73 -7.67 12.34
N LEU A 40 11.90 -8.99 12.47
CA LEU A 40 10.99 -9.99 11.91
C LEU A 40 10.03 -10.52 13.00
N PRO A 41 8.74 -10.72 12.68
CA PRO A 41 8.11 -10.49 11.38
C PRO A 41 7.83 -9.01 11.10
N TYR A 42 8.11 -8.56 9.87
CA TYR A 42 7.84 -7.19 9.47
C TYR A 42 6.38 -7.02 9.00
N MET A 43 5.57 -6.29 9.77
CA MET A 43 4.15 -6.10 9.49
C MET A 43 3.85 -4.71 8.93
N VAL A 44 3.29 -4.65 7.72
CA VAL A 44 2.87 -3.39 7.09
C VAL A 44 1.54 -2.92 7.66
N LYS A 45 1.57 -1.79 8.39
CA LYS A 45 0.40 -1.17 9.02
C LYS A 45 -0.23 -0.09 8.12
N PRO A 46 -1.51 0.26 8.33
CA PRO A 46 -2.23 1.29 7.55
C PRO A 46 -1.54 2.65 7.41
N ASP A 47 -0.96 3.14 8.50
CA ASP A 47 -0.25 4.42 8.62
C ASP A 47 1.03 4.47 7.77
N MET A 48 1.63 3.31 7.49
CA MET A 48 2.81 3.20 6.64
C MET A 48 2.51 3.31 5.15
N LEU A 49 1.25 3.13 4.73
CA LEU A 49 0.89 3.03 3.31
C LEU A 49 1.26 4.27 2.50
N LYS A 50 1.27 5.45 3.12
CA LYS A 50 1.67 6.70 2.45
C LYS A 50 3.15 6.73 2.12
N GLU A 51 4.00 6.20 2.98
CA GLU A 51 5.44 6.03 2.73
C GLU A 51 5.67 4.98 1.63
N VAL A 52 5.01 3.82 1.75
CA VAL A 52 5.22 2.67 0.87
C VAL A 52 4.66 2.90 -0.54
N LEU A 53 3.40 3.35 -0.63
CA LEU A 53 2.67 3.42 -1.89
C LEU A 53 2.63 4.83 -2.47
N GLY A 54 2.89 5.86 -1.65
CA GLY A 54 2.84 7.26 -2.03
C GLY A 54 1.49 7.90 -1.72
N LYS A 55 1.15 8.97 -2.46
CA LYS A 55 -0.15 9.66 -2.33
C LYS A 55 -1.29 8.70 -2.68
N GLU A 56 -2.36 8.76 -1.90
CA GLU A 56 -3.62 8.06 -2.21
C GLU A 56 -4.11 8.48 -3.61
N LEU A 57 -4.49 7.50 -4.44
CA LEU A 57 -5.02 7.77 -5.79
C LEU A 57 -6.45 8.30 -5.71
N ILE A 58 -7.20 7.84 -4.71
CA ILE A 58 -8.58 8.23 -4.43
C ILE A 58 -8.58 8.92 -3.07
N ARG A 59 -8.89 10.21 -3.05
CA ARG A 59 -9.24 10.93 -1.81
C ARG A 59 -10.75 10.82 -1.66
N GLN A 60 -11.23 10.19 -0.59
CA GLN A 60 -12.66 9.98 -0.38
C GLN A 60 -13.41 11.22 0.16
N GLU A 61 -12.86 12.43 0.05
CA GLU A 61 -13.59 13.68 0.30
C GLU A 61 -13.43 14.58 -0.92
N GLU A 62 -14.54 14.83 -1.65
CA GLU A 62 -14.86 15.97 -2.55
C GLU A 62 -15.78 15.62 -3.74
N ALA A 63 -16.15 14.37 -3.97
CA ALA A 63 -17.15 14.03 -5.01
C ALA A 63 -18.61 13.99 -4.50
N ARG A 64 -18.85 14.37 -3.24
CA ARG A 64 -20.18 14.51 -2.63
C ARG A 64 -20.25 15.78 -1.78
N LYS A 65 -20.28 16.94 -2.45
CA LYS A 65 -20.96 18.14 -2.01
C LYS A 65 -21.81 18.63 -3.17
#